data_AF-A0A962T8Y8-F1
#
_entry.id   AF-A0A962T8Y8-F1
#
_cell.length_a   1.000
_cell.length_b   1.000
_cell.length_c   1.000
_cell.angle_alpha   90.00
_cell.angle_beta   90.00
_cell.angle_gamma   90.00
#
_symmetry.space_group_name_H-M   'P 1'
#
loop_
_entity.id
_entity.type
_entity.pdbx_description
1 polymer ?
#
loop_
_entity_poly.entity_id
_entity_poly.type
_entity_poly.pdbx_seq_one_letter_code
_entity_poly.pdbx_strand_id
1 'polypeptide(L)'
;ELFGHEKGAFTGAQARRIGRFEQANNGTLFLDEIGDMPAELQTRLLRVLADGEFYRVGGHEPVRADVRIIAATHQNLESLVAEGRFREDLFHRLNVIRVHLPSLRERRDDIPLLMEHFLKRAASELGVESKTLLPETVEELKLLEWRGNVRQLENTARWLTVMASGREIHVEDLPPELQRSSEDSGQVGGDWRSALRSWVRSSLASGKVGVLDTAMPDFETIMIQTALEHTGGRKQDAARVLGWGRNTLTRKIKDLGLEDEHREAG
;
A
#
# COMPACT_ATOMS: atom_id res chain seq x y z
N GLU A 1 16.55 -26.96 -0.13
CA GLU A 1 17.58 -26.39 0.77
C GLU A 1 17.30 -26.58 2.27
N LEU A 2 16.04 -26.46 2.74
CA LEU A 2 15.68 -26.64 4.15
C LEU A 2 16.12 -28.00 4.76
N PHE A 3 15.83 -29.10 4.06
CA PHE A 3 16.03 -30.48 4.56
C PHE A 3 17.32 -31.15 4.04
N GLY A 4 18.12 -30.47 3.21
CA GLY A 4 19.29 -31.08 2.56
C GLY A 4 18.92 -32.14 1.51
N HIS A 5 19.93 -32.72 0.87
CA HIS A 5 19.74 -33.80 -0.11
C HIS A 5 20.89 -34.80 -0.09
N GLU A 6 20.59 -36.04 -0.45
CA GLU A 6 21.56 -37.09 -0.72
C GLU A 6 22.09 -37.04 -2.16
N LYS A 7 23.23 -37.69 -2.39
CA LYS A 7 23.80 -37.83 -3.73
C LYS A 7 22.81 -38.56 -4.65
N GLY A 8 22.53 -37.99 -5.82
CA GLY A 8 21.61 -38.59 -6.81
C GLY A 8 20.12 -38.30 -6.58
N ALA A 9 19.76 -37.43 -5.63
CA ALA A 9 18.36 -37.11 -5.33
C ALA A 9 17.62 -36.39 -6.47
N PHE A 10 18.32 -35.67 -7.34
CA PHE A 10 17.80 -35.02 -8.54
C PHE A 10 18.92 -34.80 -9.57
N THR A 11 18.59 -34.42 -10.80
CA THR A 11 19.56 -34.14 -11.86
C THR A 11 20.50 -33.01 -11.44
N GLY A 12 21.79 -33.32 -11.23
CA GLY A 12 22.79 -32.37 -10.74
C GLY A 12 23.17 -32.50 -9.25
N ALA A 13 22.54 -33.40 -8.49
CA ALA A 13 22.91 -33.71 -7.10
C ALA A 13 24.20 -34.56 -7.02
N GLN A 14 25.36 -33.96 -7.31
CA GLN A 14 26.65 -34.68 -7.35
C GLN A 14 27.21 -35.04 -5.97
N ALA A 15 26.84 -34.30 -4.92
CA ALA A 15 27.30 -34.49 -3.56
C ALA A 15 26.15 -34.34 -2.55
N ARG A 16 26.34 -34.86 -1.34
CA ARG A 16 25.43 -34.66 -0.22
C ARG A 16 25.51 -33.20 0.26
N ARG A 17 24.37 -32.56 0.50
CA ARG A 17 24.29 -31.19 1.06
C ARG A 17 23.46 -31.18 2.34
N ILE A 18 24.05 -30.65 3.40
CA ILE A 18 23.41 -30.46 4.71
C ILE A 18 22.32 -29.39 4.59
N GLY A 19 21.14 -29.65 5.17
CA GLY A 19 20.00 -28.74 5.18
C GLY A 19 20.08 -27.67 6.26
N ARG A 20 19.24 -26.64 6.15
CA ARG A 20 19.11 -25.59 7.18
C ARG A 20 18.65 -26.14 8.54
N PHE A 21 17.78 -27.16 8.56
CA PHE A 21 17.35 -27.80 9.81
C PHE A 21 18.51 -28.51 10.53
N GLU A 22 19.34 -29.23 9.79
CA GLU A 22 20.52 -29.91 10.35
C GLU A 22 21.58 -28.90 10.81
N GLN A 23 21.75 -27.79 10.08
CA GLN A 23 22.64 -26.68 10.49
C GLN A 23 22.17 -25.97 11.76
N ALA A 24 20.86 -25.87 11.96
CA ALA A 24 20.26 -25.17 13.10
C ALA A 24 20.00 -26.08 14.31
N ASN A 25 20.52 -27.30 14.32
CA ASN A 25 20.36 -28.24 15.43
C ASN A 25 20.92 -27.66 16.75
N ASN A 26 20.15 -27.78 17.82
CA ASN A 26 20.33 -27.10 19.12
C ASN A 26 20.34 -25.55 19.02
N GLY A 27 19.73 -24.99 17.99
CA GLY A 27 19.73 -23.57 17.69
C GLY A 27 18.34 -23.01 17.41
N THR A 28 18.29 -21.91 16.66
CA THR A 28 17.05 -21.26 16.23
C THR A 28 17.02 -21.16 14.71
N LEU A 29 15.88 -21.54 14.11
CA LEU A 29 15.62 -21.41 12.69
C LEU A 29 14.54 -20.35 12.47
N PHE A 30 14.90 -19.30 11.74
CA PHE A 30 13.96 -18.28 11.27
C PHE A 30 13.45 -18.66 9.88
N LEU A 31 12.13 -18.78 9.74
CA LEU A 31 11.42 -19.05 8.50
C LEU A 31 10.65 -17.80 8.11
N ASP A 32 11.14 -17.08 7.10
CA ASP A 32 10.41 -15.96 6.51
C ASP A 32 9.41 -16.44 5.46
N GLU A 33 8.35 -15.67 5.24
CA GLU A 33 7.32 -15.92 4.23
C GLU A 33 6.70 -17.34 4.27
N ILE A 34 6.40 -17.85 5.48
CA ILE A 34 5.90 -19.24 5.64
C ILE A 34 4.59 -19.51 4.88
N GLY A 35 3.79 -18.48 4.59
CA GLY A 35 2.55 -18.59 3.82
C GLY A 35 2.75 -19.00 2.35
N ASP A 36 3.93 -18.74 1.77
CA ASP A 36 4.25 -19.09 0.39
C ASP A 36 4.85 -20.50 0.25
N MET A 37 4.94 -21.25 1.35
CA MET A 37 5.52 -22.57 1.36
C MET A 37 4.65 -23.59 0.59
N PRO A 38 5.20 -24.32 -0.39
CA PRO A 38 4.49 -25.40 -1.09
C PRO A 38 4.02 -26.51 -0.14
N ALA A 39 2.89 -27.15 -0.47
CA ALA A 39 2.27 -28.19 0.36
C ALA A 39 3.19 -29.39 0.71
N GLU A 40 4.10 -29.75 -0.20
CA GLU A 40 5.09 -30.81 0.06
C GLU A 40 6.05 -30.42 1.19
N LEU A 41 6.50 -29.17 1.23
CA LEU A 41 7.36 -28.66 2.29
C LEU A 41 6.59 -28.48 3.60
N GLN A 42 5.31 -28.08 3.55
CA GLN A 42 4.44 -28.00 4.74
C GLN A 42 4.34 -29.36 5.44
N THR A 43 4.17 -30.44 4.67
CA THR A 43 4.09 -31.81 5.23
C THR A 43 5.39 -32.25 5.88
N ARG A 44 6.55 -31.88 5.31
CA ARG A 44 7.86 -32.18 5.90
C ARG A 44 8.12 -31.35 7.16
N LEU A 45 7.75 -30.07 7.15
CA LEU A 45 7.85 -29.19 8.31
C LEU A 45 6.99 -29.70 9.48
N LEU A 46 5.79 -30.17 9.19
CA LEU A 46 4.90 -30.78 10.18
C LEU A 46 5.55 -31.97 10.88
N ARG A 47 6.25 -32.84 10.14
CA ARG A 47 6.98 -33.99 10.72
C ARG A 47 8.10 -33.55 11.66
N VAL A 48 8.88 -32.52 11.28
CA VAL A 48 9.89 -31.96 12.18
C VAL A 48 9.28 -31.42 13.47
N LEU A 49 8.18 -30.67 13.35
CA LEU A 49 7.48 -30.08 14.48
C LEU A 49 6.75 -31.12 15.36
N ALA A 50 6.46 -32.30 14.83
CA ALA A 50 5.79 -33.38 15.55
C ALA A 50 6.78 -34.34 16.23
N ASP A 51 7.75 -34.82 15.46
CA ASP A 51 8.60 -35.96 15.84
C ASP A 51 10.05 -35.56 16.10
N GLY A 52 10.44 -34.31 15.79
CA GLY A 52 11.84 -33.86 15.86
C GLY A 52 12.75 -34.51 14.81
N GLU A 53 12.16 -35.14 13.80
CA GLU A 53 12.85 -35.94 12.79
C GLU A 53 12.44 -35.52 11.37
N PHE A 54 13.39 -35.58 10.44
CA PHE A 54 13.12 -35.41 9.01
C PHE A 54 14.00 -36.29 8.14
N TYR A 55 13.61 -36.40 6.86
CA TYR A 55 14.36 -37.11 5.85
C TYR A 55 14.97 -36.12 4.87
N ARG A 56 16.23 -36.35 4.47
CA ARG A 56 16.84 -35.62 3.37
C ARG A 56 16.11 -35.95 2.07
N VAL A 57 16.16 -35.05 1.09
CA VAL A 57 15.62 -35.34 -0.25
C VAL A 57 16.41 -36.52 -0.85
N GLY A 58 15.72 -37.60 -1.19
CA GLY A 58 16.32 -38.85 -1.68
C GLY A 58 16.97 -39.73 -0.61
N GLY A 59 16.91 -39.33 0.67
CA GLY A 59 17.44 -40.11 1.78
C GLY A 59 16.36 -40.95 2.46
N HIS A 60 16.74 -42.14 2.93
CA HIS A 60 15.87 -43.04 3.69
C HIS A 60 16.17 -43.05 5.19
N GLU A 61 17.27 -42.42 5.61
CA GLU A 61 17.64 -42.32 7.02
C GLU A 61 16.99 -41.08 7.66
N PRO A 62 16.31 -41.24 8.81
CA PRO A 62 15.79 -40.11 9.57
C PRO A 62 16.95 -39.38 10.26
N VAL A 63 16.89 -38.05 10.23
CA VAL A 63 17.82 -37.14 10.89
C VAL A 63 17.06 -36.43 12.01
N ARG A 64 17.53 -36.58 13.25
CA ARG A 64 17.03 -35.81 14.40
C ARG A 64 17.59 -34.40 14.40
N ALA A 65 16.73 -33.42 14.63
CA ALA A 65 17.14 -32.04 14.90
C ALA A 65 16.22 -31.41 15.95
N ASP A 66 16.82 -30.88 17.01
CA ASP A 66 16.15 -30.06 18.01
C ASP A 66 16.34 -28.59 17.64
N VAL A 67 15.27 -27.89 17.26
CA VAL A 67 15.37 -26.54 16.72
C VAL A 67 14.22 -25.69 17.22
N ARG A 68 14.54 -24.52 17.76
CA ARG A 68 13.53 -23.48 18.03
C ARG A 68 13.12 -22.82 16.70
N ILE A 69 11.84 -22.88 16.35
CA ILE A 69 11.35 -22.28 15.12
C ILE A 69 10.74 -20.90 15.42
N ILE A 70 11.10 -19.91 14.62
CA ILE A 70 10.44 -18.60 14.55
C ILE A 70 9.97 -18.42 13.11
N ALA A 71 8.67 -18.24 12.91
CA ALA A 71 8.10 -18.05 11.58
C ALA A 71 7.53 -16.64 11.42
N ALA A 72 7.69 -16.06 10.24
CA ALA A 72 7.11 -14.79 9.84
C ALA A 72 6.35 -14.94 8.51
N THR A 73 5.31 -14.14 8.33
CA THR A 73 4.53 -14.09 7.09
C THR A 73 3.82 -12.75 6.97
N HIS A 74 3.64 -12.29 5.73
CA HIS A 74 2.82 -11.14 5.39
C HIS A 74 1.37 -11.53 5.06
N GLN A 75 1.10 -12.84 4.90
CA GLN A 75 -0.21 -13.38 4.57
C GLN A 75 -1.00 -13.77 5.82
N ASN A 76 -2.33 -13.67 5.74
CA ASN A 76 -3.22 -14.16 6.78
C ASN A 76 -3.32 -15.70 6.67
N LEU A 77 -2.69 -16.42 7.60
CA LEU A 77 -2.65 -17.88 7.57
C LEU A 77 -4.05 -18.48 7.80
N GLU A 78 -4.89 -17.85 8.61
CA GLU A 78 -6.26 -18.30 8.86
C GLU A 78 -7.08 -18.32 7.57
N SER A 79 -6.95 -17.30 6.73
CA SER A 79 -7.55 -17.27 5.39
C SER A 79 -7.00 -18.36 4.48
N LEU A 80 -5.67 -18.57 4.48
CA LEU A 80 -5.05 -19.62 3.66
C LEU A 80 -5.46 -21.04 4.10
N VAL A 81 -5.72 -21.25 5.39
CA VAL A 81 -6.27 -22.51 5.91
C VAL A 81 -7.69 -22.71 5.42
N ALA A 82 -8.55 -21.68 5.49
CA ALA A 82 -9.92 -21.74 4.98
C ALA A 82 -9.97 -22.01 3.47
N GLU A 83 -9.01 -21.50 2.70
CA GLU A 83 -8.85 -21.75 1.26
C GLU A 83 -8.21 -23.12 0.93
N GLY A 84 -7.77 -23.89 1.93
CA GLY A 84 -7.07 -25.17 1.74
C GLY A 84 -5.65 -25.05 1.18
N ARG A 85 -5.09 -23.83 1.11
CA ARG A 85 -3.72 -23.55 0.63
C ARG A 85 -2.67 -23.77 1.71
N PHE A 86 -3.07 -23.70 2.98
CA PHE A 86 -2.22 -23.96 4.12
C PHE A 86 -2.85 -25.03 5.01
N ARG A 87 -2.04 -25.94 5.54
CA ARG A 87 -2.57 -27.02 6.39
C ARG A 87 -2.91 -26.51 7.80
N GLU A 88 -4.11 -26.87 8.26
CA GLU A 88 -4.60 -26.54 9.60
C GLU A 88 -3.70 -27.11 10.72
N ASP A 89 -3.24 -28.37 10.55
CA ASP A 89 -2.35 -29.04 11.51
C ASP A 89 -1.01 -28.31 11.71
N LEU A 90 -0.45 -27.75 10.64
CA LEU A 90 0.77 -26.96 10.67
C LEU A 90 0.52 -25.59 11.29
N PHE A 91 -0.60 -24.95 10.95
CA PHE A 91 -0.98 -23.65 11.52
C PHE A 91 -1.03 -23.69 13.04
N HIS A 92 -1.71 -24.69 13.62
CA HIS A 92 -1.81 -24.81 15.09
C HIS A 92 -0.48 -25.09 15.79
N ARG A 93 0.47 -25.76 15.12
CA ARG A 93 1.81 -25.99 15.68
C ARG A 93 2.74 -24.79 15.59
N LEU A 94 2.54 -23.93 14.59
CA LEU A 94 3.32 -22.68 14.44
C LEU A 94 2.75 -21.56 15.31
N ASN A 95 1.42 -21.44 15.37
CA ASN A 95 0.72 -20.34 16.03
C ASN A 95 0.55 -20.57 17.54
N VAL A 96 1.65 -20.88 18.24
CA VAL A 96 1.66 -21.03 19.70
C VAL A 96 1.74 -19.68 20.40
N ILE A 97 2.64 -18.81 19.93
CA ILE A 97 2.79 -17.43 20.40
C ILE A 97 2.79 -16.52 19.18
N ARG A 98 1.76 -15.67 19.07
CA ARG A 98 1.62 -14.70 17.97
C ARG A 98 2.15 -13.33 18.39
N VAL A 99 3.07 -12.79 17.59
CA VAL A 99 3.49 -11.40 17.69
C VAL A 99 2.95 -10.66 16.47
N HIS A 100 2.07 -9.70 16.70
CA HIS A 100 1.57 -8.82 15.63
C HIS A 100 2.52 -7.64 15.45
N LEU A 101 3.05 -7.46 14.24
CA LEU A 101 3.91 -6.34 13.91
C LEU A 101 3.06 -5.24 13.24
N PRO A 102 2.83 -4.09 13.91
CA PRO A 102 2.04 -3.02 13.32
C PRO A 102 2.76 -2.41 12.12
N SER A 103 1.97 -2.07 11.11
CA SER A 103 2.41 -1.28 9.97
C SER A 103 2.90 0.10 10.42
N LEU A 104 3.75 0.73 9.62
CA LEU A 104 4.27 2.07 9.94
C LEU A 104 3.14 3.12 10.03
N ARG A 105 2.03 2.89 9.32
CA ARG A 105 0.83 3.74 9.31
C ARG A 105 0.09 3.77 10.65
N GLU A 106 0.22 2.71 11.44
CA GLU A 106 -0.39 2.57 12.77
C GLU A 106 0.50 3.16 13.88
N ARG A 107 1.75 3.50 13.56
CA ARG A 107 2.73 4.09 14.48
C ARG A 107 3.48 5.27 13.84
N ARG A 108 2.71 6.26 13.38
CA ARG A 108 3.24 7.44 12.70
C ARG A 108 4.17 8.27 13.57
N ASP A 109 4.00 8.22 14.89
CA ASP A 109 4.84 8.93 15.86
C ASP A 109 6.30 8.41 15.89
N ASP A 110 6.55 7.18 15.40
CA ASP A 110 7.90 6.61 15.29
C ASP A 110 8.65 7.14 14.05
N ILE A 111 7.95 7.68 13.05
CA ILE A 111 8.53 8.10 11.75
C ILE A 111 9.69 9.10 11.93
N PRO A 112 9.58 10.16 12.75
CA PRO A 112 10.67 11.13 12.89
C PRO A 112 11.95 10.49 13.42
N LEU A 113 11.83 9.65 14.46
CA LEU A 113 12.97 8.98 15.10
C LEU A 113 13.61 7.95 14.15
N LEU A 114 12.79 7.18 13.43
CA LEU A 114 13.26 6.23 12.44
C LEU A 114 13.96 6.93 11.28
N MET A 115 13.41 8.04 10.78
CA MET A 115 14.01 8.79 9.68
C MET A 115 15.35 9.39 10.09
N GLU A 116 15.46 9.96 11.29
CA GLU A 116 16.74 10.46 11.82
C GLU A 116 17.78 9.34 11.90
N HIS A 117 17.39 8.16 12.39
CA HIS A 117 18.26 6.98 12.44
C HIS A 117 18.74 6.57 11.04
N PHE A 118 17.84 6.48 10.06
CA PHE A 118 18.19 6.07 8.70
C PHE A 118 19.05 7.12 7.97
N LEU A 119 18.81 8.42 8.19
CA LEU A 119 19.65 9.49 7.64
C LEU A 119 21.07 9.43 8.20
N LYS A 120 21.23 9.21 9.51
CA LYS A 120 22.55 9.02 10.14
C LYS A 120 23.27 7.79 9.59
N ARG A 121 22.55 6.67 9.46
CA ARG A 121 23.10 5.43 8.92
C ARG A 121 23.51 5.58 7.46
N ALA A 122 22.66 6.16 6.62
CA ALA A 122 22.95 6.41 5.21
C ALA A 122 24.15 7.35 5.03
N ALA A 123 24.23 8.41 5.83
CA ALA A 123 25.37 9.32 5.82
C ALA A 123 26.68 8.62 6.19
N SER A 124 26.67 7.77 7.22
CA SER A 124 27.83 6.97 7.61
C SER A 124 28.23 5.93 6.56
N GLU A 125 27.27 5.30 5.88
CA GLU A 125 27.53 4.35 4.79
C GLU A 125 28.14 5.02 3.56
N LEU A 126 27.73 6.27 3.26
CA LEU A 126 28.17 7.06 2.10
C LEU A 126 29.38 7.96 2.39
N GLY A 127 29.81 8.09 3.65
CA GLY A 127 30.90 8.96 4.06
C GLY A 127 30.60 10.46 3.92
N VAL A 128 29.33 10.85 4.02
CA VAL A 128 28.87 12.25 3.93
C VAL A 128 28.35 12.75 5.27
N GLU A 129 28.17 14.07 5.41
CA GLU A 129 27.53 14.61 6.61
C GLU A 129 26.05 14.19 6.70
N SER A 130 25.58 13.96 7.93
CA SER A 130 24.19 13.64 8.18
C SER A 130 23.31 14.88 7.97
N LYS A 131 22.24 14.69 7.19
CA LYS A 131 21.24 15.72 6.93
C LYS A 131 20.20 15.77 8.04
N THR A 132 19.63 16.95 8.23
CA THR A 132 18.60 17.22 9.23
C THR A 132 17.27 17.52 8.54
N LEU A 133 16.18 16.97 9.06
CA LEU A 133 14.83 17.27 8.57
C LEU A 133 14.32 18.54 9.23
N LEU A 134 13.70 19.42 8.45
CA LEU A 134 12.97 20.55 9.01
C LEU A 134 11.65 20.09 9.65
N PRO A 135 11.14 20.80 10.68
CA PRO A 135 9.89 20.43 11.35
C PRO A 135 8.71 20.27 10.39
N GLU A 136 8.60 21.14 9.38
CA GLU A 136 7.54 21.09 8.36
C GLU A 136 7.60 19.80 7.53
N THR A 137 8.81 19.37 7.16
CA THR A 137 9.04 18.11 6.43
C THR A 137 8.70 16.90 7.29
N VAL A 138 8.99 16.94 8.59
CA VAL A 138 8.63 15.87 9.53
C VAL A 138 7.12 15.69 9.61
N GLU A 139 6.37 16.79 9.69
CA GLU A 139 4.90 16.73 9.72
C GLU A 139 4.33 16.19 8.40
N GLU A 140 4.89 16.59 7.26
CA GLU A 140 4.48 16.02 5.96
C GLU A 140 4.76 14.50 5.91
N LEU A 141 5.93 14.05 6.34
CA LEU A 141 6.30 12.63 6.39
C LEU A 141 5.33 11.79 7.26
N LYS A 142 4.74 12.37 8.31
CA LYS A 142 3.73 11.69 9.15
C LYS A 142 2.37 11.57 8.46
N LEU A 143 2.03 12.50 7.57
CA LEU A 143 0.77 12.49 6.84
C LEU A 143 0.80 11.44 5.71
N LEU A 144 1.97 11.20 5.14
CA LEU A 144 2.17 10.27 4.03
C LEU A 144 1.79 8.82 4.30
N GLU A 145 1.40 8.15 3.23
CA GLU A 145 0.97 6.77 3.19
C GLU A 145 2.14 5.81 2.91
N TRP A 146 2.80 5.32 3.96
CA TRP A 146 3.92 4.39 3.84
C TRP A 146 3.47 2.96 3.47
N ARG A 147 3.22 2.69 2.17
CA ARG A 147 2.85 1.36 1.65
C ARG A 147 3.96 0.31 1.85
N GLY A 148 5.22 0.70 1.66
CA GLY A 148 6.38 -0.18 1.87
C GLY A 148 6.91 -0.19 3.31
N ASN A 149 6.14 0.36 4.27
CA ASN A 149 6.49 0.45 5.69
C ASN A 149 7.91 1.02 5.91
N VAL A 150 8.65 0.42 6.84
CA VAL A 150 10.00 0.84 7.26
C VAL A 150 11.02 0.77 6.11
N ARG A 151 10.89 -0.19 5.18
CA ARG A 151 11.80 -0.31 4.03
C ARG A 151 11.67 0.89 3.08
N GLN A 152 10.44 1.36 2.84
CA GLN A 152 10.22 2.56 2.04
C GLN A 152 10.84 3.78 2.72
N LEU A 153 10.65 3.92 4.04
CA LEU A 153 11.25 5.00 4.82
C LEU A 153 12.79 4.98 4.75
N GLU A 154 13.42 3.81 4.88
CA GLU A 154 14.87 3.65 4.74
C GLU A 154 15.36 4.07 3.34
N ASN A 155 14.66 3.62 2.29
CA ASN A 155 15.01 3.98 0.91
C ASN A 155 14.86 5.49 0.66
N THR A 156 13.81 6.10 1.19
CA THR A 156 13.62 7.56 1.14
C THR A 156 14.75 8.28 1.84
N ALA A 157 15.18 7.84 3.03
CA ALA A 157 16.31 8.44 3.74
C ALA A 157 17.62 8.34 2.93
N ARG A 158 17.91 7.17 2.34
CA ARG A 158 19.07 6.98 1.45
C ARG A 158 19.01 7.92 0.26
N TRP A 159 17.87 8.00 -0.40
CA TRP A 159 17.66 8.87 -1.55
C TRP A 159 17.84 10.35 -1.17
N LEU A 160 17.27 10.80 -0.06
CA LEU A 160 17.41 12.18 0.44
C LEU A 160 18.87 12.52 0.77
N THR A 161 19.63 11.55 1.28
CA THR A 161 21.06 11.72 1.56
C THR A 161 21.86 12.01 0.29
N VAL A 162 21.48 11.41 -0.84
CA VAL A 162 22.16 11.62 -2.13
C VAL A 162 21.63 12.84 -2.89
N MET A 163 20.31 13.04 -2.91
CA MET A 163 19.66 13.97 -3.84
C MET A 163 19.44 15.38 -3.28
N ALA A 164 19.20 15.53 -1.98
CA ALA A 164 19.00 16.86 -1.41
C ALA A 164 20.32 17.67 -1.52
N SER A 165 20.26 18.90 -2.00
CA SER A 165 21.48 19.70 -2.21
C SER A 165 22.03 20.28 -0.89
N GLY A 166 21.15 20.48 0.10
CA GLY A 166 21.46 21.07 1.39
C GLY A 166 21.67 20.05 2.51
N ARG A 167 22.15 20.58 3.66
CA ARG A 167 22.18 19.85 4.94
C ARG A 167 20.79 19.75 5.56
N GLU A 168 19.95 20.75 5.32
CA GLU A 168 18.54 20.76 5.72
C GLU A 168 17.70 20.21 4.58
N ILE A 169 16.78 19.31 4.92
CA ILE A 169 15.85 18.69 3.97
C ILE A 169 14.52 19.43 4.06
N HIS A 170 14.06 19.95 2.92
CA HIS A 170 12.77 20.60 2.75
C HIS A 170 11.70 19.62 2.24
N VAL A 171 10.43 20.04 2.28
CA VAL A 171 9.31 19.26 1.71
C VAL A 171 9.47 19.05 0.20
N GLU A 172 10.03 20.04 -0.49
CA GLU A 172 10.28 20.02 -1.94
C GLU A 172 11.34 18.98 -2.32
N ASP A 173 12.25 18.67 -1.40
CA ASP A 173 13.27 17.64 -1.58
C ASP A 173 12.67 16.23 -1.45
N LEU A 174 11.41 16.04 -1.05
CA LEU A 174 10.85 14.69 -0.95
C LEU A 174 10.73 14.03 -2.34
N PRO A 175 10.98 12.71 -2.46
CA PRO A 175 10.81 11.99 -3.71
C PRO A 175 9.43 12.24 -4.34
N PRO A 176 9.35 12.43 -5.67
CA PRO A 176 8.09 12.72 -6.34
C PRO A 176 7.06 11.59 -6.18
N GLU A 177 7.48 10.34 -5.94
CA GLU A 177 6.59 9.22 -5.65
C GLU A 177 5.86 9.37 -4.31
N LEU A 178 6.49 10.04 -3.34
CA LEU A 178 5.86 10.34 -2.06
C LEU A 178 4.93 11.55 -2.17
N GLN A 179 5.34 12.58 -2.93
CA GLN A 179 4.50 13.74 -3.22
C GLN A 179 3.22 13.34 -4.00
N ARG A 180 3.35 12.40 -4.95
CA ARG A 180 2.21 11.85 -5.70
C ARG A 180 1.33 10.92 -4.90
N SER A 181 1.81 10.28 -3.82
CA SER A 181 0.98 9.38 -3.03
C SER A 181 -0.16 10.11 -2.28
N SER A 182 -0.02 11.41 -2.07
CA SER A 182 -1.09 12.33 -1.63
C SER A 182 -2.13 12.60 -2.73
N GLU A 183 -1.73 12.46 -3.99
CA GLU A 183 -2.56 12.65 -5.19
C GLU A 183 -3.13 11.31 -5.74
N ASP A 184 -2.51 10.18 -5.39
CA ASP A 184 -2.75 8.84 -5.98
C ASP A 184 -3.57 7.90 -5.06
N SER A 185 -4.33 8.47 -4.12
CA SER A 185 -5.59 7.87 -3.65
C SER A 185 -6.75 8.15 -4.62
N GLY A 186 -6.46 8.60 -5.83
CA GLY A 186 -7.40 8.73 -6.94
C GLY A 186 -7.20 7.64 -7.97
N GLN A 187 -7.90 6.51 -7.80
CA GLN A 187 -8.35 5.73 -8.94
C GLN A 187 -8.86 6.71 -10.02
N VAL A 188 -8.42 6.51 -11.26
CA VAL A 188 -8.96 7.06 -12.52
C VAL A 188 -10.30 7.77 -12.32
N GLY A 189 -10.24 9.09 -12.11
CA GLY A 189 -11.40 9.94 -11.78
C GLY A 189 -11.23 10.63 -10.43
N GLY A 190 -10.52 11.77 -10.40
CA GLY A 190 -10.46 12.61 -9.21
C GLY A 190 -11.86 12.87 -8.66
N ASP A 191 -12.07 12.58 -7.37
CA ASP A 191 -13.33 12.82 -6.70
C ASP A 191 -13.59 14.33 -6.71
N TRP A 192 -14.42 14.78 -7.65
CA TRP A 192 -14.81 16.19 -7.83
C TRP A 192 -15.29 16.82 -6.51
N ARG A 193 -15.76 16.01 -5.55
CA ARG A 193 -16.13 16.44 -4.20
C ARG A 193 -14.94 16.98 -3.41
N SER A 194 -13.74 16.43 -3.61
CA SER A 194 -12.50 16.90 -2.99
C SER A 194 -12.05 18.24 -3.59
N ALA A 195 -12.14 18.39 -4.91
CA ALA A 195 -11.90 19.67 -5.58
C ALA A 195 -12.91 20.73 -5.14
N LEU A 196 -14.20 20.37 -5.04
CA LEU A 196 -15.25 21.25 -4.52
C LEU A 196 -14.98 21.65 -3.06
N ARG A 197 -14.56 20.70 -2.21
CA ARG A 197 -14.23 20.98 -0.80
C ARG A 197 -13.07 21.97 -0.68
N SER A 198 -12.04 21.83 -1.51
CA SER A 198 -10.91 22.77 -1.55
C SER A 198 -11.35 24.17 -2.00
N TRP A 199 -12.15 24.25 -3.06
CA TRP A 199 -12.68 25.52 -3.57
C TRP A 199 -13.59 26.23 -2.55
N VAL A 200 -14.48 25.50 -1.86
CA VAL A 200 -15.35 26.06 -0.81
C VAL A 200 -14.49 26.58 0.35
N ARG A 201 -13.47 25.83 0.79
CA ARG A 201 -12.57 26.26 1.87
C ARG A 201 -11.84 27.56 1.51
N SER A 202 -11.33 27.67 0.28
CA SER A 202 -10.68 28.89 -0.21
C SER A 202 -11.66 30.08 -0.28
N SER A 203 -12.86 29.84 -0.78
CA SER A 203 -13.90 30.87 -0.89
C SER A 203 -14.33 31.41 0.49
N LEU A 204 -14.51 30.52 1.48
CA LEU A 204 -14.82 30.92 2.86
C LEU A 204 -13.65 31.64 3.53
N ALA A 205 -12.41 31.21 3.30
CA ALA A 205 -11.22 31.88 3.83
C ALA A 205 -11.06 33.32 3.29
N SER A 206 -11.53 33.57 2.06
CA SER A 206 -11.56 34.91 1.46
C SER A 206 -12.68 35.82 1.99
N GLY A 207 -13.49 35.36 2.95
CA GLY A 207 -14.57 36.13 3.56
C GLY A 207 -15.85 36.22 2.70
N LYS A 208 -15.98 35.42 1.64
CA LYS A 208 -17.20 35.38 0.83
C LYS A 208 -18.35 34.76 1.63
N VAL A 209 -19.49 35.45 1.63
CA VAL A 209 -20.77 34.97 2.20
C VAL A 209 -21.70 34.61 1.04
N GLY A 210 -22.54 33.58 1.21
CA GLY A 210 -23.46 33.15 0.15
C GLY A 210 -22.80 32.36 -0.98
N VAL A 211 -21.77 31.55 -0.69
CA VAL A 211 -21.04 30.76 -1.71
C VAL A 211 -21.95 29.86 -2.56
N LEU A 212 -23.08 29.40 -2.00
CA LEU A 212 -24.08 28.63 -2.72
C LEU A 212 -24.83 29.43 -3.79
N ASP A 213 -24.95 30.75 -3.62
CA ASP A 213 -25.64 31.64 -4.57
C ASP A 213 -24.87 31.75 -5.89
N THR A 214 -23.55 31.52 -5.85
CA THR A 214 -22.71 31.42 -7.06
C THR A 214 -22.50 29.97 -7.51
N ALA A 215 -22.30 29.04 -6.57
CA ALA A 215 -21.94 27.67 -6.91
C ALA A 215 -23.10 26.88 -7.52
N MET A 216 -24.34 27.12 -7.06
CA MET A 216 -25.50 26.37 -7.54
C MET A 216 -25.85 26.72 -8.99
N PRO A 217 -25.91 28.00 -9.42
CA PRO A 217 -26.14 28.35 -10.82
C PRO A 217 -25.08 27.78 -11.77
N ASP A 218 -23.80 27.84 -11.40
CA ASP A 218 -22.71 27.31 -12.23
C ASP A 218 -22.81 25.79 -12.38
N PHE A 219 -23.08 25.09 -11.28
CA PHE A 219 -23.26 23.64 -11.30
C PHE A 219 -24.48 23.23 -12.15
N GLU A 220 -25.62 23.91 -11.96
CA GLU A 220 -26.82 23.63 -12.75
C GLU A 220 -26.61 23.92 -14.24
N THR A 221 -25.91 25.00 -14.60
CA THR A 221 -25.59 25.35 -15.99
C THR A 221 -24.77 24.25 -16.66
N ILE A 222 -23.67 23.82 -16.03
CA ILE A 222 -22.81 22.76 -16.57
C ILE A 222 -23.61 21.47 -16.76
N MET A 223 -24.41 21.08 -15.76
CA MET A 223 -25.22 19.85 -15.85
C MET A 223 -26.26 19.92 -16.96
N ILE A 224 -26.93 21.06 -17.14
CA ILE A 224 -27.93 21.27 -18.19
C ILE A 224 -27.29 21.26 -19.58
N GLN A 225 -26.20 22.00 -19.78
CA GLN A 225 -25.49 22.07 -21.06
C GLN A 225 -24.97 20.69 -21.47
N THR A 226 -24.28 19.97 -20.58
CA THR A 226 -23.76 18.63 -20.88
C THR A 226 -24.89 17.63 -21.18
N ALA A 227 -26.02 17.72 -20.47
CA ALA A 227 -27.18 16.86 -20.76
C ALA A 227 -27.84 17.19 -22.11
N LEU A 228 -27.90 18.47 -22.50
CA LEU A 228 -28.41 18.90 -23.79
C LEU A 228 -27.48 18.48 -24.93
N GLU A 229 -26.17 18.63 -24.78
CA GLU A 229 -25.16 18.13 -25.73
C GLU A 229 -25.30 16.63 -25.93
N HIS A 230 -25.37 15.86 -24.84
CA HIS A 230 -25.48 14.40 -24.90
C HIS A 230 -26.75 13.93 -25.60
N THR A 231 -27.84 14.70 -25.48
CA THR A 231 -29.15 14.35 -26.06
C THR A 231 -29.44 15.05 -27.38
N GLY A 232 -28.47 15.78 -27.94
CA GLY A 232 -28.62 16.53 -29.20
C GLY A 232 -29.70 17.62 -29.14
N GLY A 233 -29.79 18.34 -28.02
CA GLY A 233 -30.73 19.46 -27.82
C GLY A 233 -32.16 19.05 -27.45
N ARG A 234 -32.44 17.75 -27.28
CA ARG A 234 -33.79 17.26 -26.94
C ARG A 234 -34.11 17.47 -25.46
N LYS A 235 -34.77 18.59 -25.14
CA LYS A 235 -35.11 18.99 -23.76
C LYS A 235 -35.84 17.90 -22.93
N GLN A 236 -36.70 17.09 -23.54
CA GLN A 236 -37.41 16.02 -22.82
C GLN A 236 -36.47 14.86 -22.44
N ASP A 237 -35.51 14.53 -23.30
CA ASP A 237 -34.53 13.49 -23.03
C ASP A 237 -33.47 13.98 -22.05
N ALA A 238 -32.99 15.22 -22.18
CA ALA A 238 -32.08 15.86 -21.24
C ALA A 238 -32.65 15.88 -19.82
N ALA A 239 -33.93 16.23 -19.68
CA ALA A 239 -34.62 16.24 -18.38
C ALA A 239 -34.64 14.84 -17.76
N ARG A 240 -34.92 13.81 -18.57
CA ARG A 240 -34.91 12.41 -18.12
C ARG A 240 -33.52 11.94 -17.70
N VAL A 241 -32.47 12.32 -18.44
CA VAL A 241 -31.07 12.00 -18.10
C VAL A 241 -30.65 12.64 -16.78
N LEU A 242 -31.08 13.87 -16.52
CA LEU A 242 -30.82 14.57 -15.26
C LEU A 242 -31.75 14.15 -14.10
N GLY A 243 -32.74 13.29 -14.34
CA GLY A 243 -33.74 12.89 -13.35
C GLY A 243 -34.75 14.00 -13.00
N TRP A 244 -34.89 15.00 -13.87
CA TRP A 244 -35.82 16.13 -13.71
C TRP A 244 -37.09 15.95 -14.54
N GLY A 245 -38.17 16.60 -14.09
CA GLY A 245 -39.37 16.77 -14.93
C GLY A 245 -39.12 17.78 -16.05
N ARG A 246 -39.78 17.59 -17.21
CA ARG A 246 -39.65 18.50 -18.38
C ARG A 246 -39.86 19.97 -18.00
N ASN A 247 -40.90 20.26 -17.21
CA ASN A 247 -41.23 21.63 -16.82
C ASN A 247 -40.17 22.23 -15.87
N THR A 248 -39.51 21.41 -15.07
CA THR A 248 -38.41 21.84 -14.18
C THR A 248 -37.18 22.23 -14.99
N LEU A 249 -36.81 21.43 -15.99
CA LEU A 249 -35.69 21.74 -16.88
C LEU A 249 -35.97 23.04 -17.67
N THR A 250 -37.16 23.19 -18.25
CA THR A 250 -37.52 24.40 -19.01
C THR A 250 -37.48 25.65 -18.14
N ARG A 251 -37.95 25.57 -16.89
CA ARG A 251 -37.86 26.69 -15.95
C ARG A 251 -36.41 27.03 -15.62
N LYS A 252 -35.58 26.02 -15.32
CA LYS A 252 -34.16 26.22 -14.99
C LYS A 252 -33.35 26.80 -16.14
N ILE A 253 -33.60 26.37 -17.39
CA ILE A 253 -32.98 26.97 -18.58
C ILE A 253 -33.32 28.46 -18.68
N LYS A 254 -34.57 28.84 -18.41
CA LYS A 254 -35.01 30.24 -18.45
C LYS A 254 -34.43 31.07 -17.31
N ASP A 255 -34.43 30.52 -16.09
CA ASP A 255 -33.90 31.19 -14.90
C ASP A 255 -32.38 31.43 -14.99
N LEU A 256 -31.65 30.55 -15.69
CA LEU A 256 -30.20 30.63 -15.92
C LEU A 256 -29.82 31.33 -17.24
N GLY A 257 -30.79 31.76 -18.05
CA GLY A 257 -30.53 32.50 -19.30
C GLY A 257 -29.95 31.69 -20.46
N LEU A 258 -30.09 30.35 -20.45
CA LEU A 258 -29.46 29.42 -21.41
C LEU A 258 -30.28 29.23 -22.71
N GLU A 259 -31.13 30.19 -23.09
CA GLU A 259 -32.08 30.03 -24.21
C GLU A 259 -31.47 30.26 -25.61
N ASP A 260 -30.39 31.06 -25.72
CA ASP A 260 -29.86 31.51 -27.02
C ASP A 260 -28.63 30.72 -27.52
N GLU A 261 -27.90 30.00 -26.66
CA GLU A 261 -26.65 29.30 -27.05
C GLU A 261 -26.87 28.07 -27.95
N HIS A 262 -28.07 27.49 -27.95
CA HIS A 262 -28.37 26.27 -28.72
C HIS A 262 -29.12 26.52 -30.02
N ARG A 263 -29.37 27.78 -30.40
CA ARG A 263 -30.00 28.12 -31.68
C ARG A 263 -29.02 28.25 -32.85
N GLU A 264 -27.72 28.39 -32.58
CA GLU A 264 -26.68 28.55 -33.61
C GLU A 264 -26.00 27.24 -34.03
N ALA A 265 -26.27 26.11 -33.35
CA ALA A 265 -25.67 24.80 -33.63
C ALA A 265 -26.62 23.80 -34.33
N GLY A 266 -27.64 24.30 -35.02
CA GLY A 266 -28.65 23.51 -35.75
C GLY A 266 -28.72 23.85 -37.22
#